data_AF-B0VIZ7-F1
#
_entry.id   AF-B0VIZ7-F1
#
_cell.length_a   1.000
_cell.length_b   1.000
_cell.length_c   1.000
_cell.angle_alpha   90.00
_cell.angle_beta   90.00
_cell.angle_gamma   90.00
#
_symmetry.space_group_name_H-M   'P 1'
#
loop_
_entity.id
_entity.type
_entity.pdbx_description
1 polymer ?
#
loop_
_entity_poly.entity_id
_entity_poly.type
_entity_poly.pdbx_seq_one_letter_code
_entity_poly.pdbx_strand_id
1 'polypeptide(L)'
;MEEWKTYYFKNAYPKEHLEELGRRLYIKITEVCTAEIESITEEDCINFIINLVINRTYDGYQSEIQTIYGQLQNELGVKIEPAPDEWDRGYNVDFFIKVKEKYIGLQIKPAGYAYIPQIINELEFQKKTHEKFTAKYGGKVFYIISVTEGKKKVIQNPEVIDDIRKEKERLQQE
;
A
#
# COMPACT_ATOMS: atom_id res chain seq x y z
N MET A 1 8.21 54.50 7.17
CA MET A 1 9.23 53.51 6.71
C MET A 1 10.64 53.95 7.06
N GLU A 2 11.09 55.13 6.64
CA GLU A 2 12.45 55.58 6.99
C GLU A 2 12.64 55.83 8.49
N GLU A 3 11.67 56.44 9.17
CA GLU A 3 11.71 56.61 10.64
C GLU A 3 11.85 55.27 11.39
N TRP A 4 11.20 54.21 10.88
CA TRP A 4 11.31 52.87 11.44
C TRP A 4 12.70 52.26 11.24
N LYS A 5 13.28 52.40 10.04
CA LYS A 5 14.66 51.95 9.78
C LYS A 5 15.66 52.67 10.67
N THR A 6 15.53 54.00 10.81
CA THR A 6 16.38 54.80 11.70
C THR A 6 16.25 54.35 13.15
N TYR A 7 15.02 54.15 13.63
CA TYR A 7 14.78 53.63 14.98
C TYR A 7 15.41 52.24 15.16
N TYR A 8 15.22 51.32 14.22
CA TYR A 8 15.75 49.97 14.29
C TYR A 8 17.29 49.95 14.29
N PHE A 9 17.95 50.64 13.35
CA PHE A 9 19.41 50.65 13.28
C PHE A 9 20.07 51.29 14.49
N LYS A 10 19.36 52.22 15.15
CA LYS A 10 19.84 52.86 16.37
C LYS A 10 19.65 52.00 17.62
N ASN A 11 18.57 51.23 17.71
CA ASN A 11 18.16 50.57 18.95
C ASN A 11 18.27 49.04 18.94
N ALA A 12 18.43 48.40 17.78
CA ALA A 12 18.56 46.95 17.65
C ALA A 12 19.93 46.56 17.07
N TYR A 13 20.04 46.46 15.75
CA TYR A 13 21.30 46.14 15.08
C TYR A 13 21.69 47.25 14.12
N PRO A 14 22.94 47.75 14.18
CA PRO A 14 23.45 48.69 13.19
C PRO A 14 23.32 48.14 11.78
N LYS A 15 23.18 49.02 10.80
CA LYS A 15 23.04 48.62 9.39
C LYS A 15 24.23 47.78 8.92
N GLU A 16 25.43 48.13 9.37
CA GLU A 16 26.69 47.46 9.07
C GLU A 16 26.69 46.00 9.53
N HIS A 17 26.03 45.70 10.65
CA HIS A 17 25.88 44.33 11.15
C HIS A 17 25.00 43.48 10.22
N LEU A 18 23.89 44.05 9.73
CA LEU A 18 23.01 43.36 8.79
C LEU A 18 23.67 43.17 7.41
N GLU A 19 24.44 44.17 6.97
CA GLU A 19 25.25 44.04 5.75
C GLU A 19 26.28 42.91 5.87
N GLU A 20 26.92 42.78 7.04
CA GLU A 20 27.87 41.69 7.30
C GLU A 20 27.20 40.31 7.33
N LEU A 21 26.01 40.20 7.95
CA LEU A 21 25.22 38.97 7.86
C LEU A 21 24.87 38.63 6.41
N GLY A 22 24.55 39.63 5.59
CA GLY A 22 24.30 39.46 4.15
C GLY A 22 25.53 38.93 3.40
N ARG A 23 26.72 39.47 3.67
CA ARG A 23 27.99 39.00 3.07
C ARG A 23 28.30 37.55 3.48
N ARG A 24 28.12 37.21 4.75
CA ARG A 24 28.31 35.84 5.26
C ARG A 24 27.34 34.86 4.62
N LEU A 25 26.07 35.25 4.45
CA LEU A 25 25.07 34.43 3.77
C LEU A 25 25.46 34.21 2.30
N TYR A 26 25.89 35.26 1.60
CA TYR A 26 26.34 35.17 0.22
C TYR A 26 27.47 34.15 0.08
N ILE A 27 28.54 34.25 0.90
CA ILE A 27 29.65 33.29 0.91
C ILE A 27 29.18 31.86 1.16
N LYS A 28 28.28 31.64 2.14
CA LYS A 28 27.75 30.30 2.43
C LYS A 28 27.00 29.71 1.25
N ILE A 29 26.23 30.51 0.53
CA ILE A 29 25.50 30.06 -0.66
C ILE A 29 26.49 29.80 -1.80
N THR A 30 27.36 30.75 -2.11
CA THR A 30 28.19 30.69 -3.32
C THR A 30 29.38 29.74 -3.21
N GLU A 31 29.92 29.52 -2.02
CA GLU A 31 31.08 28.64 -1.83
C GLU A 31 30.65 27.27 -1.32
N VAL A 32 29.83 27.22 -0.26
CA VAL A 32 29.48 25.95 0.39
C VAL A 32 28.38 25.22 -0.38
N CYS A 33 27.25 25.88 -0.64
CA CYS A 33 26.16 25.22 -1.37
C CYS A 33 26.54 24.92 -2.82
N THR A 34 27.27 25.81 -3.50
CA THR A 34 27.74 25.53 -4.87
C THR A 34 28.66 24.31 -4.89
N ALA A 35 29.65 24.22 -4.00
CA ALA A 35 30.55 23.06 -3.96
C ALA A 35 29.81 21.75 -3.63
N GLU A 36 28.82 21.79 -2.73
CA GLU A 36 27.97 20.64 -2.44
C GLU A 36 27.13 20.25 -3.67
N ILE A 37 26.54 21.21 -4.37
CA ILE A 37 25.75 20.96 -5.58
C ILE A 37 26.61 20.44 -6.74
N GLU A 38 27.79 21.01 -6.94
CA GLU A 38 28.75 20.57 -7.96
C GLU A 38 29.31 19.18 -7.67
N SER A 39 29.33 18.76 -6.40
CA SER A 39 29.75 17.42 -6.01
C SER A 39 28.72 16.33 -6.26
N ILE A 40 27.45 16.70 -6.54
CA ILE A 40 26.39 15.74 -6.86
C ILE A 40 26.62 15.20 -8.27
N THR A 41 26.76 13.89 -8.37
CA THR A 41 26.90 13.22 -9.65
C THR A 41 25.54 12.81 -10.24
N GLU A 42 25.52 12.49 -11.53
CA GLU A 42 24.35 11.88 -12.18
C GLU A 42 23.99 10.54 -11.53
N GLU A 43 24.99 9.76 -11.11
CA GLU A 43 24.80 8.47 -10.43
C GLU A 43 24.15 8.63 -9.05
N ASP A 44 24.47 9.68 -8.30
CA ASP A 44 23.80 10.00 -7.03
C ASP A 44 22.31 10.28 -7.24
N CYS A 45 21.97 11.03 -8.29
CA CYS A 45 20.59 11.31 -8.67
C CYS A 45 19.84 10.03 -9.09
N ILE A 46 20.46 9.19 -9.91
CA ILE A 46 19.91 7.91 -10.36
C ILE A 46 19.66 6.99 -9.15
N ASN A 47 20.66 6.83 -8.28
CA ASN A 47 20.55 6.00 -7.08
C ASN A 47 19.49 6.52 -6.12
N PHE A 48 19.36 7.84 -5.95
CA PHE A 48 18.29 8.43 -5.16
C PHE A 48 16.91 8.08 -5.72
N ILE A 49 16.69 8.24 -7.02
CA ILE A 49 15.39 7.94 -7.65
C ILE A 49 15.07 6.44 -7.59
N ILE A 50 16.04 5.56 -7.89
CA ILE A 50 15.86 4.12 -7.80
C ILE A 50 15.49 3.73 -6.37
N ASN A 51 16.24 4.19 -5.37
CA ASN A 51 15.95 3.90 -3.96
C ASN A 51 14.58 4.45 -3.54
N LEU A 52 14.23 5.67 -3.96
CA LEU A 52 12.94 6.27 -3.63
C LEU A 52 11.78 5.45 -4.20
N VAL A 53 11.88 5.03 -5.46
CA VAL A 53 10.84 4.25 -6.14
C VAL A 53 10.76 2.85 -5.55
N ILE A 54 11.89 2.12 -5.46
CA ILE A 54 11.91 0.75 -4.94
C ILE A 54 11.44 0.71 -3.48
N ASN A 55 11.91 1.61 -2.61
CA ASN A 55 11.46 1.62 -1.22
C ASN A 55 9.97 1.98 -1.12
N ARG A 56 9.46 2.97 -1.88
CA ARG A 56 8.03 3.30 -1.84
C ARG A 56 7.14 2.19 -2.40
N THR A 57 7.54 1.54 -3.49
CA THR A 57 6.76 0.44 -4.07
C THR A 57 6.85 -0.83 -3.22
N TYR A 58 8.00 -1.09 -2.60
CA TYR A 58 8.18 -2.18 -1.65
C TYR A 58 7.40 -1.93 -0.35
N ASP A 59 7.45 -0.73 0.22
CA ASP A 59 6.66 -0.35 1.41
C ASP A 59 5.16 -0.44 1.12
N GLY A 60 4.72 0.01 -0.06
CA GLY A 60 3.34 -0.16 -0.54
C GLY A 60 2.94 -1.63 -0.62
N TYR A 61 3.74 -2.44 -1.32
CA TYR A 61 3.56 -3.89 -1.45
C TYR A 61 3.55 -4.60 -0.09
N GLN A 62 4.48 -4.28 0.81
CA GLN A 62 4.52 -4.83 2.16
C GLN A 62 3.29 -4.41 2.97
N SER A 63 2.82 -3.16 2.85
CA SER A 63 1.63 -2.70 3.58
C SER A 63 0.34 -3.39 3.12
N GLU A 64 0.23 -3.68 1.82
CA GLU A 64 -0.89 -4.41 1.23
C GLU A 64 -0.83 -5.91 1.58
N ILE A 65 0.36 -6.52 1.51
CA ILE A 65 0.55 -7.93 1.87
C ILE A 65 0.40 -8.17 3.37
N GLN A 66 0.87 -7.27 4.22
CA GLN A 66 0.97 -7.58 5.65
C GLN A 66 -0.37 -7.52 6.40
N THR A 67 -1.39 -6.83 5.90
CA THR A 67 -2.55 -6.54 6.76
C THR A 67 -3.74 -7.50 6.64
N ILE A 68 -4.14 -8.00 5.46
CA ILE A 68 -5.23 -9.00 5.36
C ILE A 68 -4.69 -10.40 5.14
N TYR A 69 -3.75 -10.54 4.19
CA TYR A 69 -3.09 -11.81 3.91
C TYR A 69 -2.36 -12.35 5.15
N GLY A 70 -1.58 -11.51 5.83
CA GLY A 70 -0.85 -11.91 7.03
C GLY A 70 -1.77 -12.42 8.13
N GLN A 71 -2.92 -11.75 8.33
CA GLN A 71 -3.95 -12.18 9.28
C GLN A 71 -4.54 -13.53 8.88
N LEU A 72 -4.99 -13.69 7.62
CA LEU A 72 -5.55 -14.95 7.12
C LEU A 72 -4.55 -16.10 7.18
N GLN A 73 -3.29 -15.86 6.81
CA GLN A 73 -2.25 -16.88 6.80
C GLN A 73 -1.95 -17.39 8.22
N ASN A 74 -1.87 -16.46 9.19
CA ASN A 74 -1.67 -16.79 10.61
C ASN A 74 -2.86 -17.55 11.18
N GLU A 75 -4.09 -17.10 10.90
CA GLU A 75 -5.33 -17.69 11.41
C GLU A 75 -5.64 -19.07 10.82
N LEU A 76 -5.28 -19.30 9.55
CA LEU A 76 -5.58 -20.55 8.84
C LEU A 76 -4.42 -21.55 8.88
N GLY A 77 -3.22 -21.11 9.27
CA GLY A 77 -2.00 -21.93 9.35
C GLY A 77 -1.56 -22.50 8.01
N VAL A 78 -1.85 -21.81 6.90
CA VAL A 78 -1.55 -22.27 5.53
C VAL A 78 -0.99 -21.14 4.71
N LYS A 79 -0.10 -21.46 3.77
CA LYS A 79 0.41 -20.49 2.80
C LYS A 79 -0.75 -20.02 1.91
N ILE A 80 -0.89 -18.71 1.79
CA ILE A 80 -1.75 -18.06 0.79
C ILE A 80 -0.84 -17.58 -0.34
N GLU A 81 -1.33 -17.53 -1.57
CA GLU A 81 -0.55 -17.10 -2.73
C GLU A 81 -1.35 -16.10 -3.58
N PRO A 82 -0.70 -15.09 -4.18
CA PRO A 82 -1.38 -14.19 -5.10
C PRO A 82 -1.86 -14.96 -6.33
N ALA A 83 -3.08 -14.68 -6.78
CA ALA A 83 -3.63 -15.32 -7.95
C ALA A 83 -2.94 -14.80 -9.23
N PRO A 84 -2.78 -15.64 -10.27
CA PRO A 84 -2.32 -15.18 -11.57
C PRO A 84 -3.36 -14.26 -12.22
N ASP A 85 -2.93 -13.37 -13.11
CA ASP A 85 -3.78 -12.42 -13.85
C ASP A 85 -5.04 -13.05 -14.47
N GLU A 86 -4.93 -14.28 -14.98
CA GLU A 86 -6.06 -15.00 -15.58
C GLU A 86 -7.18 -15.28 -14.56
N TRP A 87 -6.83 -15.49 -13.30
CA TRP A 87 -7.77 -15.79 -12.23
C TRP A 87 -8.42 -14.53 -11.68
N ASP A 88 -7.66 -13.45 -11.56
CA ASP A 88 -8.19 -12.14 -11.21
C ASP A 88 -9.23 -11.70 -12.24
N ARG A 89 -8.87 -11.69 -13.53
CA ARG A 89 -9.77 -11.22 -14.61
C ARG A 89 -10.90 -12.19 -14.93
N GLY A 90 -10.66 -13.50 -14.78
CA GLY A 90 -11.60 -14.55 -15.19
C GLY A 90 -12.54 -15.01 -14.09
N TYR A 91 -12.08 -14.97 -12.83
CA TYR A 91 -12.79 -15.50 -11.67
C TYR A 91 -12.97 -14.50 -10.53
N ASN A 92 -12.38 -13.30 -10.64
CA ASN A 92 -12.39 -12.30 -9.57
C ASN A 92 -11.71 -12.81 -8.29
N VAL A 93 -10.66 -13.62 -8.46
CA VAL A 93 -9.88 -14.20 -7.35
C VAL A 93 -8.57 -13.43 -7.22
N ASP A 94 -8.40 -12.74 -6.08
CA ASP A 94 -7.19 -11.95 -5.79
C ASP A 94 -6.06 -12.85 -5.25
N PHE A 95 -6.41 -13.82 -4.40
CA PHE A 95 -5.49 -14.75 -3.77
C PHE A 95 -6.07 -16.17 -3.75
N PHE A 96 -5.23 -17.17 -3.51
CA PHE A 96 -5.69 -18.54 -3.35
C PHE A 96 -4.93 -19.31 -2.26
N ILE A 97 -5.55 -20.40 -1.82
CA ILE A 97 -4.94 -21.42 -0.95
C ILE A 97 -4.93 -22.72 -1.74
N LYS A 98 -3.75 -23.34 -1.87
CA LYS A 98 -3.63 -24.68 -2.46
C LYS A 98 -3.90 -25.76 -1.41
N VAL A 99 -4.81 -26.68 -1.72
CA VAL A 99 -5.15 -27.84 -0.89
C VAL A 99 -5.06 -29.10 -1.75
N LYS A 100 -3.96 -29.85 -1.63
CA LYS A 100 -3.59 -30.94 -2.56
C LYS A 100 -3.58 -30.42 -4.01
N GLU A 101 -4.39 -31.00 -4.89
CA GLU A 101 -4.56 -30.60 -6.30
C GLU A 101 -5.72 -29.62 -6.53
N LYS A 102 -6.35 -29.13 -5.46
CA LYS A 102 -7.48 -28.21 -5.49
C LYS A 102 -7.11 -26.84 -4.94
N TYR A 103 -7.95 -25.84 -5.21
CA TYR A 103 -7.68 -24.45 -4.87
C TYR A 103 -8.91 -23.79 -4.24
N ILE A 104 -8.71 -23.07 -3.14
CA ILE A 104 -9.69 -22.15 -2.55
C ILE A 104 -9.35 -20.75 -3.04
N GLY A 105 -10.31 -20.03 -3.61
CA GLY A 105 -10.13 -18.64 -4.02
C GLY A 105 -10.50 -17.67 -2.90
N LEU A 106 -9.83 -16.52 -2.88
CA LEU A 106 -10.04 -15.45 -1.92
C LEU A 106 -10.19 -14.13 -2.70
N GLN A 107 -11.29 -13.42 -2.45
CA GLN A 107 -11.55 -12.11 -3.04
C GLN A 107 -11.66 -11.05 -1.95
N ILE A 108 -10.86 -10.00 -2.02
CA ILE A 108 -10.83 -8.91 -1.03
C ILE A 108 -11.69 -7.74 -1.52
N LYS A 109 -12.61 -7.29 -0.67
CA LYS A 109 -13.43 -6.10 -0.94
C LYS A 109 -13.33 -5.10 0.21
N PRO A 110 -13.22 -3.79 -0.04
CA PRO A 110 -13.29 -2.79 1.02
C PRO A 110 -14.74 -2.65 1.53
N ALA A 111 -14.98 -2.43 2.82
CA ALA A 111 -16.35 -2.38 3.36
C ALA A 111 -17.24 -1.27 2.79
N GLY A 112 -16.66 -0.21 2.21
CA GLY A 112 -17.40 0.82 1.48
C GLY A 112 -18.04 0.31 0.17
N TYR A 113 -17.63 -0.87 -0.31
CA TYR A 113 -18.13 -1.47 -1.54
C TYR A 113 -19.49 -2.16 -1.37
N ALA A 114 -20.02 -2.29 -0.14
CA ALA A 114 -21.28 -3.01 0.14
C ALA A 114 -22.57 -2.19 -0.12
N TYR A 115 -22.48 -0.90 -0.45
CA TYR A 115 -23.62 0.03 -0.48
C TYR A 115 -24.02 0.60 -1.87
N ILE A 116 -23.49 0.06 -2.97
CA ILE A 116 -23.74 0.58 -4.33
C ILE A 116 -24.78 -0.29 -5.08
N PRO A 117 -25.89 0.26 -5.61
CA PRO A 117 -26.89 -0.51 -6.37
C PRO A 117 -26.36 -1.32 -7.57
N GLN A 118 -25.20 -0.94 -8.14
CA GLN A 118 -24.48 -1.71 -9.17
C GLN A 118 -24.03 -3.11 -8.70
N ILE A 119 -24.02 -3.35 -7.38
CA ILE A 119 -23.70 -4.62 -6.74
C ILE A 119 -24.61 -5.76 -7.19
N ILE A 120 -25.90 -5.54 -7.48
CA ILE A 120 -26.81 -6.67 -7.78
C ILE A 120 -26.37 -7.39 -9.07
N ASN A 121 -26.09 -6.63 -10.13
CA ASN A 121 -25.60 -7.18 -11.39
C ASN A 121 -24.18 -7.76 -11.24
N GLU A 122 -23.34 -7.12 -10.42
CA GLU A 122 -21.97 -7.57 -10.17
C GLU A 122 -21.93 -8.85 -9.32
N LEU A 123 -22.85 -9.02 -8.37
CA LEU A 123 -23.00 -10.23 -7.55
C LEU A 123 -23.49 -11.42 -8.37
N GLU A 124 -24.44 -11.22 -9.30
CA GLU A 124 -24.87 -12.30 -10.18
C GLU A 124 -23.75 -12.73 -11.14
N PHE A 125 -22.98 -11.77 -11.66
CA PHE A 125 -21.83 -12.07 -12.50
C PHE A 125 -20.72 -12.78 -11.70
N GLN A 126 -20.37 -12.27 -10.53
CA GLN A 126 -19.38 -12.88 -9.64
C GLN A 126 -19.80 -14.26 -9.17
N LYS A 127 -21.10 -14.48 -8.90
CA LYS A 127 -21.59 -15.82 -8.57
C LYS A 127 -21.32 -16.81 -9.70
N LYS A 128 -21.57 -16.43 -10.96
CA LYS A 128 -21.28 -17.26 -12.13
C LYS A 128 -19.78 -17.50 -12.31
N THR A 129 -18.93 -16.51 -12.03
CA THR A 129 -17.47 -16.70 -12.15
C THR A 129 -16.93 -17.59 -11.02
N HIS A 130 -17.43 -17.45 -9.79
CA HIS A 130 -17.07 -18.31 -8.66
C HIS A 130 -17.55 -19.76 -8.86
N GLU A 131 -18.73 -19.96 -9.44
CA GLU A 131 -19.21 -21.29 -9.84
C GLU A 131 -18.28 -21.93 -10.88
N LYS A 132 -17.81 -21.16 -11.88
CA LYS A 132 -16.82 -21.65 -12.85
C LYS A 132 -15.48 -21.98 -12.21
N PHE A 133 -15.02 -21.15 -11.26
CA PHE A 133 -13.80 -21.42 -10.50
C PHE A 133 -13.94 -22.74 -9.73
N THR A 134 -15.05 -22.90 -9.00
CA THR A 134 -15.32 -24.11 -8.21
C THR A 134 -15.41 -25.35 -9.10
N ALA A 135 -16.08 -25.26 -10.24
CA ALA A 135 -16.18 -26.37 -11.20
C ALA A 135 -14.81 -26.77 -11.78
N LYS A 136 -13.91 -25.80 -11.98
CA LYS A 136 -12.58 -26.04 -12.57
C LYS A 136 -11.54 -26.49 -11.55
N TYR A 137 -11.54 -25.91 -10.35
CA TYR A 137 -10.47 -26.04 -9.36
C TYR A 137 -10.91 -26.71 -8.05
N GLY A 138 -12.21 -27.03 -7.91
CA GLY A 138 -12.78 -27.86 -6.84
C GLY A 138 -13.13 -27.13 -5.55
N GLY A 139 -12.44 -26.03 -5.21
CA GLY A 139 -12.71 -25.24 -4.02
C GLY A 139 -13.54 -24.00 -4.28
N LYS A 140 -14.22 -23.51 -3.24
CA LYS A 140 -15.02 -22.28 -3.28
C LYS A 140 -14.16 -21.02 -3.31
N VAL A 141 -14.80 -19.91 -3.68
CA VAL A 141 -14.24 -18.55 -3.56
C VAL A 141 -14.93 -17.82 -2.41
N PHE A 142 -14.15 -17.18 -1.53
CA PHE A 142 -14.64 -16.47 -0.35
C PHE A 142 -14.39 -14.97 -0.43
N TYR A 143 -15.38 -14.18 -0.02
CA TYR A 143 -15.26 -12.73 0.10
C TYR A 143 -14.65 -12.37 1.46
N ILE A 144 -13.62 -11.54 1.45
CA ILE A 144 -13.00 -10.98 2.65
C ILE A 144 -13.26 -9.48 2.63
N ILE A 145 -14.08 -9.03 3.56
CA ILE A 145 -14.39 -7.62 3.74
C ILE A 145 -13.30 -7.01 4.62
N SER A 146 -12.59 -6.02 4.08
CA SER A 146 -11.54 -5.30 4.80
C SER A 146 -11.93 -3.85 5.07
N VAL A 147 -11.62 -3.35 6.27
CA VAL A 147 -11.68 -1.94 6.63
C VAL A 147 -10.31 -1.46 7.04
N THR A 148 -9.97 -0.22 6.67
CA THR A 148 -8.81 0.45 7.23
C THR A 148 -9.20 1.11 8.57
N GLU A 149 -8.67 0.59 9.68
CA GLU A 149 -8.77 1.21 11.01
C GLU A 149 -7.43 1.86 11.37
N GLY A 150 -7.39 3.19 11.32
CA GLY A 150 -6.15 3.95 11.49
C GLY A 150 -5.11 3.62 10.41
N LYS A 151 -4.03 2.92 10.78
CA LYS A 151 -2.96 2.47 9.87
C LYS A 151 -3.04 0.97 9.50
N LYS A 152 -4.03 0.23 10.00
CA LYS A 152 -4.13 -1.23 9.84
C LYS A 152 -5.36 -1.62 9.03
N LYS A 153 -5.27 -2.68 8.20
CA LYS A 153 -6.48 -3.33 7.68
C LYS A 153 -6.98 -4.36 8.67
N VAL A 154 -8.29 -4.44 8.84
CA VAL A 154 -8.98 -5.39 9.71
C VAL A 154 -10.03 -6.12 8.88
N ILE A 155 -10.14 -7.44 9.08
CA ILE A 155 -11.19 -8.27 8.48
C ILE A 155 -12.50 -8.00 9.24
N GLN A 156 -13.53 -7.54 8.54
CA GLN A 156 -14.83 -7.20 9.13
C GLN A 156 -15.84 -8.34 9.15
N ASN A 157 -15.62 -9.39 8.36
CA ASN A 157 -16.41 -10.61 8.37
C ASN A 157 -15.57 -11.80 8.92
N PRO A 158 -15.18 -11.78 10.21
CA PRO A 158 -14.28 -12.79 10.77
C PRO A 158 -14.81 -14.22 10.66
N GLU A 159 -16.12 -14.42 10.54
CA GLU A 159 -16.76 -15.72 10.29
C GLU A 159 -16.27 -16.41 9.01
N VAL A 160 -15.79 -15.64 8.02
CA VAL A 160 -15.25 -16.19 6.77
C VAL A 160 -14.04 -17.08 7.02
N ILE A 161 -13.27 -16.82 8.09
CA ILE A 161 -12.09 -17.60 8.43
C ILE A 161 -12.52 -19.03 8.79
N ASP A 162 -13.60 -19.20 9.56
CA ASP A 162 -14.13 -20.51 9.91
C ASP A 162 -14.69 -21.25 8.68
N ASP A 163 -15.33 -20.53 7.76
CA ASP A 163 -15.84 -21.14 6.55
C ASP A 163 -14.72 -21.59 5.60
N ILE A 164 -13.62 -20.84 5.52
CA ILE A 164 -12.41 -21.25 4.80
C ILE A 164 -11.78 -22.49 5.48
N ARG A 165 -11.75 -22.56 6.82
CA ARG A 165 -11.26 -23.74 7.55
C ARG A 165 -12.07 -24.99 7.19
N LYS A 166 -13.41 -24.90 7.26
CA LYS A 166 -14.31 -26.01 6.91
C LYS A 166 -14.14 -26.45 5.45
N GLU A 167 -14.00 -25.50 4.53
CA GLU A 167 -13.78 -25.82 3.12
C GLU A 167 -12.43 -26.51 2.91
N LYS A 168 -11.38 -26.05 3.58
CA LYS A 168 -10.08 -26.72 3.57
C LYS A 168 -10.20 -28.16 4.06
N GLU A 169 -10.88 -28.40 5.18
CA GLU A 169 -11.11 -29.74 5.72
C GLU A 169 -11.88 -30.63 4.74
N ARG A 170 -12.95 -30.11 4.12
CA ARG A 170 -13.69 -30.81 3.06
C ARG A 170 -12.77 -31.25 1.92
N LEU A 171 -11.96 -30.32 1.41
CA LEU A 171 -11.03 -30.58 0.30
C LEU A 171 -9.90 -31.55 0.68
N GLN A 172 -9.54 -31.64 1.96
CA GLN A 172 -8.56 -32.60 2.46
C GLN A 172 -9.12 -34.03 2.55
N GLN A 173 -10.43 -34.19 2.71
CA GLN A 173 -11.10 -35.50 2.81
C GLN A 173 -11.47 -36.09 1.45
N GLU A 174 -11.48 -35.27 0.40
CA GLU A 174 -11.62 -35.69 -1.01
C GLU A 174 -10.28 -36.09 -1.64
#